data_AF-A0A349Z3D0-F1
#
_entry.id   AF-A0A349Z3D0-F1
#
_cell.length_a   1.000
_cell.length_b   1.000
_cell.length_c   1.000
_cell.angle_alpha   90.00
_cell.angle_beta   90.00
_cell.angle_gamma   90.00
#
_symmetry.space_group_name_H-M   'P 1'
#
loop_
_entity.id
_entity.type
_entity.pdbx_description
1 polymer ?
#
loop_
_entity_poly.entity_id
_entity_poly.type
_entity_poly.pdbx_seq_one_letter_code
_entity_poly.pdbx_strand_id
1 'polypeptide(L)'
;MKSITSCTFHVILLCALALISFKEAGAAENALIHQQIQQKTAAMYSELVAVRNDLHQHPELSGEEQRTANKIAASLTALGLNVIRDIGGHSVIGVLNTGKPGKSLAWRADIDAIPTAEGIGHNCGHDIHTTIALGMAEV
;
A
#
# COMPACT_ATOMS: atom_id res chain seq x y z
N MET A 1 45.87 40.98 -10.54
CA MET A 1 45.39 39.59 -10.77
C MET A 1 45.30 38.81 -9.45
N LYS A 2 44.33 39.12 -8.59
CA LYS A 2 43.97 38.33 -7.38
C LYS A 2 42.51 38.61 -7.09
N SER A 3 41.56 37.82 -7.60
CA SER A 3 40.14 37.97 -7.22
C SER A 3 39.26 36.81 -7.72
N ILE A 4 39.54 36.26 -8.90
CA ILE A 4 38.62 35.32 -9.55
C ILE A 4 38.59 33.93 -8.85
N THR A 5 39.72 33.45 -8.32
CA THR A 5 39.82 32.14 -7.66
C THR A 5 39.21 32.07 -6.25
N SER A 6 39.13 33.20 -5.54
CA SER A 6 38.51 33.25 -4.20
C SER A 6 36.99 33.23 -4.29
N CYS A 7 36.44 33.91 -5.31
CA CYS A 7 35.00 34.00 -5.53
C CYS A 7 34.42 32.65 -6.00
N THR A 8 35.11 31.93 -6.88
CA THR A 8 34.67 30.60 -7.33
C THR A 8 34.68 29.55 -6.22
N PHE A 9 35.65 29.59 -5.30
CA PHE A 9 35.72 28.64 -4.18
C PHE A 9 34.57 28.83 -3.17
N HIS A 10 34.19 30.07 -2.88
CA HIS A 10 33.05 30.38 -2.00
C HIS A 10 31.72 29.98 -2.63
N VAL A 11 31.54 30.19 -3.93
CA VAL A 11 30.33 29.77 -4.65
C VAL A 11 30.21 28.24 -4.66
N ILE A 12 31.30 27.50 -4.90
CA ILE A 12 31.30 26.04 -4.87
C ILE A 12 30.99 25.52 -3.45
N LEU A 13 31.57 26.11 -2.40
CA LEU A 13 31.30 25.72 -1.01
C LEU A 13 29.85 26.00 -0.59
N LEU A 14 29.30 27.16 -0.97
CA LEU A 14 27.88 27.50 -0.73
C LEU A 14 26.94 26.54 -1.46
N CYS A 15 27.22 26.20 -2.72
CA CYS A 15 26.45 25.21 -3.46
C CYS A 15 26.53 23.82 -2.82
N ALA A 16 27.70 23.39 -2.35
CA ALA A 16 27.87 22.11 -1.67
C ALA A 16 27.11 22.06 -0.33
N LEU A 17 27.17 23.12 0.48
CA LEU A 17 26.42 23.23 1.74
C LEU A 17 24.90 23.25 1.51
N ALA A 18 24.43 23.95 0.47
CA ALA A 18 23.03 23.93 0.07
C ALA A 18 22.57 22.52 -0.34
N LEU A 19 23.36 21.81 -1.16
CA LEU A 19 23.05 20.44 -1.57
C LEU A 19 23.02 19.45 -0.39
N ILE A 20 23.90 19.62 0.61
CA ILE A 20 23.86 18.82 1.85
C ILE A 20 22.56 19.09 2.61
N SER A 21 22.19 20.37 2.78
CA SER A 21 20.95 20.76 3.47
C SER A 21 19.69 20.22 2.79
N PHE A 22 19.64 20.22 1.45
CA PHE A 22 18.52 19.64 0.70
C PHE A 22 18.42 18.12 0.86
N LYS A 23 19.56 17.40 0.91
CA LYS A 23 19.56 15.95 1.16
C LYS A 23 19.08 15.62 2.57
N GLU A 24 19.52 16.37 3.57
CA GLU A 24 19.08 16.18 4.97
C GLU A 24 17.58 16.45 5.13
N ALA A 25 17.05 17.49 4.48
CA ALA A 25 15.61 17.77 4.47
C ALA A 25 14.80 16.62 3.84
N GLY A 26 15.23 16.09 2.69
CA GLY A 26 14.56 14.94 2.06
C GLY A 26 14.67 13.65 2.88
N ALA A 27 15.79 13.42 3.57
CA ALA A 27 15.94 12.27 4.46
C ALA A 27 15.01 12.38 5.69
N ALA A 28 14.89 13.58 6.28
CA ALA A 28 14.00 13.84 7.40
C ALA A 28 12.51 13.70 7.01
N GLU A 29 12.13 14.20 5.83
CA GLU A 29 10.77 14.03 5.29
C GLU A 29 10.41 12.55 5.11
N ASN A 30 11.30 11.76 4.49
CA ASN A 30 11.09 10.32 4.32
C ASN A 30 10.98 9.60 5.68
N ALA A 31 11.83 9.94 6.65
CA ALA A 31 11.78 9.36 7.99
C ALA A 31 10.43 9.65 8.67
N LEU A 32 9.90 10.87 8.51
CA LEU A 32 8.59 11.25 9.03
C LEU A 32 7.46 10.44 8.36
N ILE A 33 7.48 10.29 7.04
CA ILE A 33 6.51 9.48 6.30
C ILE A 33 6.51 8.03 6.81
N HIS A 34 7.70 7.43 6.95
CA HIS A 34 7.82 6.06 7.49
C HIS A 34 7.29 5.95 8.92
N GLN A 35 7.55 6.93 9.78
CA GLN A 35 7.01 6.96 11.13
C GLN A 35 5.47 7.05 11.14
N GLN A 36 4.89 7.89 10.29
CA GLN A 36 3.43 8.03 10.16
C GLN A 36 2.77 6.73 9.67
N ILE A 37 3.37 6.08 8.66
CA ILE A 37 2.93 4.77 8.18
C ILE A 37 3.01 3.74 9.32
N GLN A 38 4.12 3.70 10.06
CA GLN A 38 4.28 2.75 11.17
C GLN A 38 3.25 2.99 12.29
N GLN A 39 2.94 4.24 12.61
CA GLN A 39 1.91 4.58 13.60
C GLN A 39 0.51 4.16 13.15
N LYS A 40 0.14 4.47 11.90
CA LYS A 40 -1.15 4.07 11.31
C LYS A 40 -1.30 2.55 11.27
N THR A 41 -0.29 1.85 10.75
CA THR A 41 -0.29 0.38 10.65
C THR A 41 -0.31 -0.31 12.01
N ALA A 42 0.38 0.24 13.02
CA ALA A 42 0.31 -0.27 14.38
C ALA A 42 -1.10 -0.12 14.98
N ALA A 43 -1.77 1.02 14.72
CA ALA A 43 -3.12 1.27 15.23
C ALA A 43 -4.16 0.31 14.63
N MET A 44 -4.04 -0.02 13.34
CA MET A 44 -4.97 -0.95 12.65
C MET A 44 -4.62 -2.44 12.80
N TYR A 45 -3.52 -2.79 13.47
CA TYR A 45 -3.02 -4.18 13.50
C TYR A 45 -4.08 -5.19 13.95
N SER A 46 -4.82 -4.87 15.03
CA SER A 46 -5.85 -5.77 15.56
C SER A 46 -7.02 -5.98 14.58
N GLU A 47 -7.38 -4.94 13.83
CA GLU A 47 -8.44 -4.99 12.82
C GLU A 47 -7.99 -5.80 11.60
N LEU A 48 -6.74 -5.63 11.14
CA LEU A 48 -6.16 -6.44 10.07
C LEU A 48 -6.08 -7.93 10.46
N VAL A 49 -5.69 -8.24 11.70
CA VAL A 49 -5.71 -9.62 12.20
C VAL A 49 -7.13 -10.18 12.19
N ALA A 50 -8.14 -9.39 12.58
CA ALA A 50 -9.53 -9.80 12.53
C ALA A 50 -10.01 -10.07 11.09
N VAL A 51 -9.65 -9.20 10.14
CA VAL A 51 -9.93 -9.40 8.70
C VAL A 51 -9.29 -10.69 8.21
N ARG A 52 -7.99 -10.90 8.46
CA ARG A 52 -7.29 -12.13 8.07
C ARG A 52 -7.96 -13.36 8.65
N ASN A 53 -8.31 -13.34 9.94
CA ASN A 53 -8.95 -14.48 10.59
C ASN A 53 -10.32 -14.78 10.01
N ASP A 54 -11.12 -13.75 9.69
CA ASP A 54 -12.41 -13.94 9.01
C ASP A 54 -12.23 -14.56 7.62
N LEU A 55 -11.28 -14.07 6.81
CA LEU A 55 -11.00 -14.65 5.49
C LEU A 55 -10.51 -16.11 5.64
N HIS A 56 -9.60 -16.37 6.58
CA HIS A 56 -9.08 -17.70 6.85
C HIS A 56 -10.15 -18.71 7.26
N GLN A 57 -11.14 -18.28 8.04
CA GLN A 57 -12.24 -19.11 8.52
C GLN A 57 -13.33 -19.37 7.47
N HIS A 58 -13.40 -18.55 6.42
CA HIS A 58 -14.42 -18.67 5.38
C HIS A 58 -13.78 -18.69 3.98
N PRO A 59 -12.95 -19.72 3.69
CA PRO A 59 -12.27 -19.83 2.41
C PRO A 59 -13.25 -20.18 1.29
N GLU A 60 -13.07 -19.57 0.13
CA GLU A 60 -13.89 -19.80 -1.08
C GLU A 60 -13.00 -20.29 -2.23
N LEU A 61 -13.49 -21.24 -3.03
CA LEU A 61 -12.75 -21.77 -4.16
C LEU A 61 -12.58 -20.74 -5.28
N SER A 62 -11.59 -20.98 -6.14
CA SER A 62 -11.41 -20.19 -7.35
C SER A 62 -12.68 -20.14 -8.19
N GLY A 63 -13.16 -18.93 -8.49
CA GLY A 63 -14.39 -18.66 -9.23
C GLY A 63 -15.67 -18.60 -8.40
N GLU A 64 -15.61 -18.87 -7.10
CA GLU A 64 -16.76 -18.89 -6.18
C GLU A 64 -16.58 -17.89 -5.01
N GLU A 65 -15.66 -16.91 -5.13
CA GLU A 65 -15.24 -15.99 -4.07
C GLU A 65 -16.22 -14.84 -3.79
N GLN A 66 -17.52 -15.11 -3.89
CA GLN A 66 -18.57 -14.09 -3.82
C GLN A 66 -18.58 -13.34 -2.47
N ARG A 67 -18.41 -14.04 -1.34
CA ARG A 67 -18.39 -13.44 0.00
C ARG A 67 -17.14 -12.58 0.18
N THR A 68 -15.98 -13.11 -0.23
CA THR A 68 -14.68 -12.47 -0.12
C THR A 68 -14.65 -11.20 -0.95
N ALA A 69 -15.09 -11.26 -2.22
CA ALA A 69 -15.22 -10.09 -3.08
C ALA A 69 -16.18 -9.04 -2.51
N ASN A 70 -17.33 -9.45 -1.95
CA ASN A 70 -18.26 -8.52 -1.29
C ASN A 70 -17.61 -7.80 -0.11
N LYS A 71 -16.85 -8.51 0.72
CA LYS A 71 -16.12 -7.91 1.85
C LYS A 71 -15.08 -6.91 1.37
N ILE A 72 -14.25 -7.28 0.40
CA ILE A 72 -13.21 -6.39 -0.16
C ILE A 72 -13.84 -5.13 -0.74
N ALA A 73 -14.91 -5.28 -1.54
CA ALA A 73 -15.61 -4.15 -2.14
C ALA A 73 -16.21 -3.21 -1.10
N ALA A 74 -16.81 -3.76 -0.04
CA ALA A 74 -17.36 -2.98 1.06
C ALA A 74 -16.25 -2.19 1.79
N SER A 75 -15.12 -2.83 2.10
CA SER A 75 -13.97 -2.16 2.72
C SER A 75 -13.43 -1.01 1.87
N LEU A 76 -13.17 -1.25 0.58
CA LEU A 76 -12.67 -0.22 -0.34
C LEU A 76 -13.67 0.93 -0.54
N THR A 77 -14.97 0.62 -0.55
CA THR A 77 -16.04 1.63 -0.63
C THR A 77 -16.10 2.48 0.64
N ALA A 78 -15.93 1.87 1.81
CA ALA A 78 -15.90 2.60 3.09
C ALA A 78 -14.72 3.58 3.18
N LEU A 79 -13.61 3.28 2.49
CA LEU A 79 -12.46 4.18 2.33
C LEU A 79 -12.69 5.30 1.31
N GLY A 80 -13.84 5.33 0.62
CA GLY A 80 -14.18 6.34 -0.39
C GLY A 80 -13.49 6.13 -1.74
N LEU A 81 -12.95 4.93 -2.00
CA LEU A 81 -12.36 4.60 -3.29
C LEU A 81 -13.43 4.38 -4.36
N ASN A 82 -13.09 4.64 -5.62
CA ASN A 82 -13.92 4.22 -6.74
C ASN A 82 -13.76 2.70 -6.92
N VAL A 83 -14.81 1.94 -6.61
CA VAL A 83 -14.78 0.48 -6.66
C VAL A 83 -15.41 -0.05 -7.94
N ILE A 84 -14.63 -0.83 -8.68
CA ILE A 84 -15.06 -1.55 -9.88
C ILE A 84 -15.12 -3.04 -9.53
N ARG A 85 -16.20 -3.70 -9.96
CA ARG A 85 -16.49 -5.10 -9.61
C ARG A 85 -16.84 -5.91 -10.84
N ASP A 86 -16.89 -7.22 -10.64
CA ASP A 86 -17.50 -8.19 -11.55
C ASP A 86 -16.78 -8.29 -12.92
N ILE A 87 -15.47 -8.01 -12.92
CA ILE A 87 -14.60 -8.19 -14.08
C ILE A 87 -14.11 -9.64 -14.09
N GLY A 88 -14.65 -10.45 -14.99
CA GLY A 88 -14.23 -11.84 -15.14
C GLY A 88 -14.58 -12.75 -13.95
N GLY A 89 -15.66 -12.45 -13.22
CA GLY A 89 -16.09 -13.21 -12.04
C GLY A 89 -16.12 -12.32 -10.80
N HIS A 90 -15.38 -12.68 -9.77
CA HIS A 90 -15.42 -12.00 -8.46
C HIS A 90 -14.29 -10.97 -8.23
N SER A 91 -13.66 -10.48 -9.30
CA SER A 91 -12.61 -9.46 -9.19
C SER A 91 -13.13 -8.14 -8.60
N VAL A 92 -12.31 -7.50 -7.77
CA VAL A 92 -12.57 -6.17 -7.20
C VAL A 92 -11.36 -5.27 -7.40
N ILE A 93 -11.59 -4.05 -7.89
CA ILE A 93 -10.55 -3.03 -8.09
C ILE A 93 -10.96 -1.77 -7.34
N GLY A 94 -10.11 -1.31 -6.41
CA GLY A 94 -10.23 0.00 -5.77
C GLY A 94 -9.31 1.01 -6.44
N VAL A 95 -9.86 2.13 -6.91
CA VAL A 95 -9.09 3.18 -7.59
C VAL A 95 -9.03 4.44 -6.74
N LEU A 96 -7.82 4.81 -6.31
CA LEU A 96 -7.51 6.11 -5.71
C LEU A 96 -7.03 7.07 -6.80
N ASN A 97 -7.90 7.96 -7.27
CA ASN A 97 -7.49 9.04 -8.17
C ASN A 97 -7.20 10.31 -7.36
N THR A 98 -5.93 10.69 -7.28
CA THR A 98 -5.50 11.88 -6.51
C THR A 98 -5.71 13.19 -7.26
N GLY A 99 -6.00 13.15 -8.57
CA GLY A 99 -6.08 14.34 -9.43
C GLY A 99 -4.74 15.07 -9.63
N LYS A 100 -3.62 14.53 -9.12
CA LYS A 100 -2.29 15.13 -9.19
C LYS A 100 -1.46 14.48 -10.30
N PRO A 101 -0.59 15.22 -11.01
CA PRO A 101 0.34 14.64 -11.96
C PRO A 101 1.33 13.71 -11.24
N GLY A 102 1.66 12.57 -11.85
CA GLY A 102 2.57 11.60 -11.25
C GLY A 102 2.51 10.23 -11.94
N LYS A 103 3.24 9.27 -11.37
CA LYS A 103 3.21 7.88 -11.81
C LYS A 103 1.95 7.18 -11.31
N SER A 104 1.45 6.22 -12.07
CA SER A 104 0.41 5.30 -11.64
C SER A 104 1.05 4.00 -11.13
N LEU A 105 0.52 3.45 -10.04
CA LEU A 105 0.95 2.19 -9.44
C LEU A 105 -0.28 1.29 -9.26
N ALA A 106 -0.12 -0.01 -9.54
CA ALA A 106 -1.12 -1.03 -9.24
C ALA A 106 -0.51 -2.05 -8.27
N TRP A 107 -1.30 -2.42 -7.26
CA TRP A 107 -1.01 -3.53 -6.35
C TRP A 107 -2.08 -4.60 -6.53
N ARG A 108 -1.68 -5.87 -6.49
CA ARG A 108 -2.57 -7.00 -6.77
C ARG A 108 -2.39 -8.08 -5.73
N ALA A 109 -3.50 -8.58 -5.21
CA ALA A 109 -3.56 -9.70 -4.28
C ALA A 109 -4.58 -10.72 -4.76
N ASP A 110 -4.21 -12.00 -4.70
CA ASP A 110 -5.13 -13.12 -4.93
C ASP A 110 -6.06 -13.31 -3.72
N ILE A 111 -7.27 -13.81 -3.99
CA ILE A 111 -8.34 -13.93 -2.99
C ILE A 111 -8.86 -15.36 -2.82
N ASP A 112 -8.52 -16.28 -3.73
CA ASP A 112 -9.05 -17.64 -3.74
C ASP A 112 -8.38 -18.55 -2.71
N ALA A 113 -9.10 -19.59 -2.31
CA ALA A 113 -8.59 -20.70 -1.54
C ALA A 113 -8.44 -21.95 -2.44
N ILE A 114 -7.75 -22.96 -1.91
CA ILE A 114 -7.50 -24.21 -2.63
C ILE A 114 -8.16 -25.40 -1.92
N PRO A 115 -8.52 -26.47 -2.65
CA PRO A 115 -8.86 -27.76 -2.05
C PRO A 115 -7.67 -28.36 -1.31
N THR A 116 -7.92 -28.97 -0.16
CA THR A 116 -6.94 -29.67 0.69
C THR A 116 -7.50 -31.03 1.10
N ALA A 117 -6.70 -31.85 1.78
CA ALA A 117 -7.17 -33.13 2.32
C ALA A 117 -8.24 -32.94 3.43
N GLU A 118 -8.21 -31.79 4.10
CA GLU A 118 -9.06 -31.42 5.23
C GLU A 118 -10.26 -30.53 4.83
N GLY A 119 -10.38 -30.16 3.55
CA GLY A 119 -11.48 -29.32 3.05
C GLY A 119 -11.01 -28.25 2.08
N ILE A 120 -11.40 -26.99 2.33
CA ILE A 120 -10.98 -25.82 1.55
C ILE A 120 -10.20 -24.92 2.51
N GLY A 121 -9.09 -24.33 2.06
CA GLY A 121 -8.29 -23.46 2.91
C GLY A 121 -7.35 -22.52 2.17
N HIS A 122 -7.00 -21.40 2.79
CA HIS A 122 -6.00 -20.46 2.30
C HIS A 122 -4.57 -20.93 2.60
N ASN A 123 -4.21 -22.13 2.15
CA ASN A 123 -2.90 -22.73 2.40
C ASN A 123 -1.76 -22.07 1.59
N CYS A 124 -2.09 -21.23 0.60
CA CYS A 124 -1.16 -20.37 -0.12
C CYS A 124 -1.04 -18.95 0.47
N GLY A 125 -1.82 -18.61 1.51
CA GLY A 125 -1.76 -17.30 2.17
C GLY A 125 -2.52 -16.16 1.45
N HIS A 126 -3.47 -16.46 0.58
CA HIS A 126 -4.24 -15.44 -0.14
C HIS A 126 -5.11 -14.57 0.80
N ASP A 127 -5.52 -15.11 1.95
CA ASP A 127 -6.10 -14.37 3.07
C ASP A 127 -5.16 -13.28 3.61
N ILE A 128 -3.87 -13.59 3.75
CA ILE A 128 -2.83 -12.66 4.20
C ILE A 128 -2.54 -11.61 3.13
N HIS A 129 -2.36 -12.02 1.87
CA HIS A 129 -2.10 -11.09 0.76
C HIS A 129 -3.23 -10.06 0.63
N THR A 130 -4.48 -10.52 0.70
CA THR A 130 -5.67 -9.65 0.66
C THR A 130 -5.70 -8.70 1.85
N THR A 131 -5.42 -9.20 3.06
CA THR A 131 -5.38 -8.35 4.26
C THR A 131 -4.32 -7.25 4.16
N ILE A 132 -3.13 -7.57 3.67
CA ILE A 132 -2.06 -6.59 3.45
C ILE A 132 -2.51 -5.54 2.42
N ALA A 133 -3.12 -5.96 1.31
CA ALA A 133 -3.62 -5.05 0.28
C ALA A 133 -4.69 -4.09 0.83
N LEU A 134 -5.59 -4.57 1.68
CA LEU A 134 -6.60 -3.73 2.35
C LEU A 134 -5.96 -2.73 3.32
N GLY A 135 -4.99 -3.16 4.13
CA GLY A 135 -4.24 -2.26 5.00
C GLY A 135 -3.48 -1.18 4.22
N MET A 136 -2.89 -1.54 3.08
CA MET A 136 -2.24 -0.58 2.17
C MET A 136 -3.23 0.44 1.58
N ALA A 137 -4.49 0.04 1.34
CA ALA A 137 -5.51 0.95 0.81
C ALA A 137 -5.98 1.97 1.86
N GLU A 138 -5.90 1.64 3.14
CA GLU A 138 -6.36 2.48 4.25
C GLU A 138 -5.31 3.52 4.71
N VAL A 139 -4.02 3.18 4.63
CA VAL A 139 -2.91 4.02 5.12
C VAL A 139 -2.72 5.28 4.27
#